data_AF-R9UCJ1-F1
#
_entry.id   AF-R9UCJ1-F1
#
_cell.length_a   1.000
_cell.length_b   1.000
_cell.length_c   1.000
_cell.angle_alpha   90.00
_cell.angle_beta   90.00
_cell.angle_gamma   90.00
#
_symmetry.space_group_name_H-M   'P 1'
#
loop_
_entity.id
_entity.type
_entity.pdbx_description
1 polymer ?
#
loop_
_entity_poly.entity_id
_entity_poly.type
_entity_poly.pdbx_seq_one_letter_code
_entity_poly.pdbx_strand_id
1 'polypeptide(L)'
;VDAVFVSDPKLIKTIYSLEGKYPKHFLPEPWVLYNEKYGSKRGLYFMDGEEWRFHRRILNESLLRSDPNAGLEDVHDLVLSKFINDWQKHIGNEFTVDEHGFYKLSISFFVASMMGSTYLDHEEVFQEDIDKLASFIHLIFVESCSLQMMPAKLSAFLNVPAWRRFVDYVKSALDLGKLLTEKMMEKRDENSFLAKLVNEDIPKDDVVRVVVDLILGGSDTTSNTIHWIVYELGRNVEVQN
;
A
#
# COMPACT_ATOMS: atom_id res chain seq x y z
N VAL A 1 -24.79 2.96 -10.00
CA VAL A 1 -24.58 4.29 -9.40
C VAL A 1 -24.43 5.25 -10.56
N ASP A 2 -25.18 6.34 -10.56
CA ASP A 2 -25.01 7.39 -11.57
C ASP A 2 -23.75 8.20 -11.19
N ALA A 3 -22.87 8.43 -12.16
CA ALA A 3 -21.60 9.09 -11.95
C ALA A 3 -21.46 10.31 -12.87
N VAL A 4 -20.85 11.38 -12.36
CA VAL A 4 -20.49 12.58 -13.13
C VAL A 4 -18.97 12.63 -13.23
N PHE A 5 -18.45 12.62 -14.45
CA PHE A 5 -17.01 12.70 -14.72
C PHE A 5 -16.61 14.16 -14.94
N VAL A 6 -15.56 14.60 -14.26
CA VAL A 6 -15.03 15.96 -14.37
C VAL A 6 -13.54 15.92 -14.68
N SER A 7 -13.07 16.84 -15.52
CA SER A 7 -11.64 16.98 -15.88
C SER A 7 -11.13 18.42 -15.79
N ASP A 8 -11.99 19.40 -15.49
CA ASP A 8 -11.60 20.79 -15.32
C ASP A 8 -11.04 21.03 -13.89
N PRO A 9 -9.82 21.58 -13.75
CA PRO A 9 -9.20 21.82 -12.44
C PRO A 9 -10.00 22.76 -11.51
N LYS A 10 -10.74 23.73 -12.06
CA LYS A 10 -11.59 24.64 -11.28
C LYS A 10 -12.82 23.92 -10.74
N LEU A 11 -13.40 23.01 -11.53
CA LEU A 11 -14.48 22.14 -11.06
C LEU A 11 -13.97 21.19 -9.96
N ILE A 12 -12.82 20.56 -10.15
CA ILE A 12 -12.19 19.70 -9.14
C ILE A 12 -11.96 20.48 -7.83
N LYS A 13 -11.39 21.69 -7.90
CA LYS A 13 -11.22 22.56 -6.73
C LYS A 13 -12.56 22.87 -6.05
N THR A 14 -13.60 23.13 -6.84
CA THR A 14 -14.94 23.41 -6.31
C THR A 14 -15.50 22.21 -5.56
N ILE A 15 -15.39 21.00 -6.13
CA ILE A 15 -15.83 19.76 -5.48
C ILE A 15 -15.12 19.55 -4.14
N TYR A 16 -13.78 19.65 -4.12
CA TYR A 16 -13.02 19.48 -2.88
C TYR A 16 -13.32 20.57 -1.84
N SER A 17 -13.67 21.79 -2.26
CA SER A 17 -14.11 22.83 -1.31
C SER A 17 -15.46 22.53 -0.63
N LEU A 18 -16.22 21.57 -1.16
CA LEU A 18 -17.56 21.19 -0.71
C LEU A 18 -17.63 19.79 -0.08
N GLU A 19 -16.49 19.09 0.12
CA GLU A 19 -16.46 17.69 0.56
C GLU A 19 -17.03 17.43 1.97
N GLY A 20 -17.15 18.48 2.77
CA GLY A 20 -17.64 18.40 4.15
C GLY A 20 -16.60 17.85 5.13
N LYS A 21 -17.04 17.50 6.35
CA LYS A 21 -16.12 17.05 7.43
C LYS A 21 -15.73 15.58 7.33
N TYR A 22 -16.54 14.77 6.64
CA TYR A 22 -16.35 13.33 6.48
C TYR A 22 -16.53 12.97 4.99
N PRO A 23 -15.49 13.19 4.17
CA PRO A 23 -15.51 12.79 2.77
C PRO A 23 -15.80 11.29 2.66
N LYS A 24 -16.55 10.91 1.62
CA LYS A 24 -16.81 9.50 1.29
C LYS A 24 -16.13 9.15 -0.01
N HIS A 25 -15.47 8.01 -0.03
CA HIS A 25 -14.77 7.51 -1.20
C HIS A 25 -15.58 6.41 -1.88
N PHE A 26 -15.38 6.28 -3.20
CA PHE A 26 -15.90 5.13 -3.91
C PHE A 26 -15.12 3.88 -3.49
N LEU A 27 -15.84 2.84 -3.04
CA LEU A 27 -15.27 1.54 -2.72
C LEU A 27 -15.60 0.55 -3.85
N PRO A 28 -14.61 -0.17 -4.41
CA PRO A 28 -14.89 -1.19 -5.41
C PRO A 28 -15.77 -2.30 -4.84
N GLU A 29 -16.85 -2.65 -5.55
CA GLU A 29 -17.86 -3.62 -5.09
C GLU A 29 -17.28 -4.98 -4.67
N PRO A 30 -16.29 -5.58 -5.36
CA PRO A 30 -15.71 -6.86 -4.94
C PRO A 30 -15.12 -6.84 -3.53
N TRP A 31 -14.48 -5.72 -3.16
CA TRP A 31 -13.86 -5.55 -1.84
C TRP A 31 -14.91 -5.37 -0.74
N VAL A 32 -15.98 -4.61 -1.02
CA VAL A 32 -17.10 -4.45 -0.08
C VAL A 32 -17.75 -5.82 0.19
N LEU A 33 -18.05 -6.59 -0.87
CA LEU A 33 -18.64 -7.92 -0.76
C LEU A 33 -17.74 -8.91 0.00
N TYR A 34 -16.42 -8.84 -0.21
CA TYR A 34 -15.47 -9.64 0.56
C TYR A 34 -15.56 -9.29 2.05
N ASN A 35 -15.49 -8.00 2.39
CA ASN A 35 -15.52 -7.56 3.78
C ASN A 35 -16.82 -7.98 4.49
N GLU A 36 -17.97 -7.83 3.81
CA GLU A 36 -19.28 -8.27 4.32
C GLU A 36 -19.34 -9.78 4.53
N LYS A 37 -18.88 -10.57 3.56
CA LYS A 37 -18.98 -12.04 3.59
C LYS A 37 -18.07 -12.68 4.64
N TYR A 38 -16.89 -12.11 4.86
CA TYR A 38 -15.87 -12.68 5.74
C TYR A 38 -15.69 -11.90 7.06
N GLY A 39 -16.51 -10.87 7.30
CA GLY A 39 -16.45 -10.06 8.52
C GLY A 39 -15.14 -9.28 8.66
N SER A 40 -14.51 -8.90 7.53
CA SER A 40 -13.21 -8.24 7.53
C SER A 40 -13.35 -6.76 7.83
N LYS A 41 -12.84 -6.34 8.99
CA LYS A 41 -12.69 -4.92 9.33
C LYS A 41 -11.40 -4.41 8.72
N ARG A 42 -11.48 -3.24 8.10
CA ARG A 42 -10.40 -2.68 7.30
C ARG A 42 -9.97 -1.31 7.83
N GLY A 43 -8.85 -0.83 7.32
CA GLY A 43 -8.19 0.41 7.69
C GLY A 43 -8.84 1.63 7.03
N LEU A 44 -8.09 2.73 7.02
CA LEU A 44 -8.59 4.09 6.77
C LEU A 44 -9.43 4.23 5.49
N TYR A 45 -9.05 3.55 4.40
CA TYR A 45 -9.78 3.64 3.12
C TYR A 45 -11.22 3.14 3.19
N PHE A 46 -11.51 2.20 4.09
CA PHE A 46 -12.82 1.58 4.28
C PHE A 46 -13.60 2.11 5.48
N MET A 47 -13.04 3.09 6.21
CA MET A 47 -13.70 3.74 7.33
C MET A 47 -14.54 4.92 6.83
N ASP A 48 -15.60 5.25 7.56
CA ASP A 48 -16.48 6.39 7.27
C ASP A 48 -16.72 7.24 8.53
N GLY A 49 -17.17 8.48 8.33
CA GLY A 49 -17.67 9.32 9.42
C GLY A 49 -16.63 9.64 10.50
N GLU A 50 -17.05 9.59 11.77
CA GLU A 50 -16.17 9.90 12.90
C GLU A 50 -15.02 8.89 13.06
N GLU A 51 -15.23 7.61 12.74
CA GLU A 51 -14.15 6.59 12.77
C GLU A 51 -13.04 6.99 11.79
N TRP A 52 -13.41 7.28 10.54
CA TRP A 52 -12.45 7.75 9.54
C TRP A 52 -11.71 8.99 10.02
N ARG A 53 -12.44 10.00 10.54
CA ARG A 53 -11.83 11.27 10.93
C ARG A 53 -10.87 11.11 12.10
N PHE A 54 -11.22 10.27 13.06
CA PHE A 54 -10.38 9.96 14.21
C PHE A 54 -9.05 9.32 13.77
N HIS A 55 -9.10 8.25 12.99
CA HIS A 55 -7.89 7.59 12.49
C HIS A 55 -7.10 8.47 11.50
N ARG A 56 -7.78 9.24 10.64
CA ARG A 56 -7.14 10.17 9.69
C ARG A 56 -6.31 11.22 10.42
N ARG A 57 -6.84 11.76 11.53
CA ARG A 57 -6.13 12.77 12.31
C ARG A 57 -4.83 12.22 12.88
N ILE A 58 -4.89 11.05 13.52
CA ILE A 58 -3.72 10.36 14.07
C ILE A 58 -2.66 10.12 13.00
N LEU A 59 -3.09 9.56 11.85
CA LEU A 59 -2.17 9.27 10.75
C LEU A 59 -1.54 10.53 10.15
N ASN A 60 -2.29 11.63 10.03
CA ASN A 60 -1.77 12.86 9.45
C ASN A 60 -0.62 13.46 10.25
N GLU A 61 -0.69 13.43 11.58
CA GLU A 61 0.38 13.97 12.44
C GLU A 61 1.72 13.26 12.19
N SER A 62 1.66 11.98 11.82
CA SER A 62 2.84 11.16 11.60
C SER A 62 3.25 11.06 10.11
N LEU A 63 2.29 11.03 9.17
CA LEU A 63 2.54 10.85 7.72
C LEU A 63 2.76 12.17 6.96
N LEU A 64 2.15 13.27 7.41
CA LEU A 64 2.23 14.58 6.73
C LEU A 64 3.24 15.51 7.43
N ARG A 65 4.38 14.96 7.84
CA ARG A 65 5.48 15.72 8.45
C ARG A 65 6.15 16.60 7.40
N SER A 66 6.73 17.71 7.85
CA SER A 66 7.49 18.63 6.99
C SER A 66 8.72 17.95 6.36
N ASP A 67 9.31 17.00 7.07
CA ASP A 67 10.36 16.13 6.58
C ASP A 67 10.01 14.67 6.93
N PRO A 68 9.54 13.88 5.94
CA PRO A 68 9.22 12.47 6.14
C PRO A 68 10.45 11.57 6.26
N ASN A 69 11.64 12.05 5.87
CA ASN A 69 12.88 11.26 5.83
C ASN A 69 13.82 11.54 7.00
N ALA A 70 13.56 12.60 7.78
CA ALA A 70 14.38 12.97 8.94
C ALA A 70 14.62 11.79 9.89
N GLY A 71 15.88 11.37 10.00
CA GLY A 71 16.32 10.26 10.86
C GLY A 71 16.11 8.87 10.27
N LEU A 72 15.83 8.77 8.97
CA LEU A 72 15.65 7.52 8.22
C LEU A 72 16.64 7.38 7.06
N GLU A 73 17.60 8.29 6.94
CA GLU A 73 18.53 8.37 5.80
C GLU A 73 19.29 7.04 5.61
N ASP A 74 19.96 6.54 6.65
CA ASP A 74 20.70 5.27 6.60
C ASP A 74 19.80 4.07 6.26
N VAL A 75 18.56 4.10 6.74
CA VAL A 75 17.56 3.05 6.54
C VAL A 75 17.07 3.03 5.09
N HIS A 76 16.79 4.20 4.53
CA HIS A 76 16.41 4.36 3.13
C HIS A 76 17.58 4.03 2.21
N ASP A 77 18.79 4.47 2.54
CA ASP A 77 20.00 4.16 1.78
C ASP A 77 20.28 2.66 1.73
N LEU A 78 20.07 1.91 2.81
CA LEU A 78 20.19 0.44 2.80
C LEU A 78 19.24 -0.19 1.77
N VAL A 79 17.95 0.18 1.81
CA VAL A 79 16.91 -0.40 0.93
C VAL A 79 17.21 -0.04 -0.53
N LEU A 80 17.49 1.24 -0.81
CA LEU A 80 17.75 1.73 -2.15
C LEU A 80 19.06 1.17 -2.72
N SER A 81 20.13 1.12 -1.92
CA SER A 81 21.42 0.59 -2.36
C SER A 81 21.31 -0.88 -2.76
N LYS A 82 20.55 -1.70 -2.03
CA LYS A 82 20.32 -3.11 -2.41
C LYS A 82 19.61 -3.23 -3.75
N PHE A 83 18.56 -2.44 -3.96
CA PHE A 83 17.81 -2.41 -5.22
C PHE A 83 18.70 -1.96 -6.39
N ILE A 84 19.44 -0.86 -6.21
CA ILE A 84 20.36 -0.32 -7.23
C ILE A 84 21.49 -1.31 -7.53
N ASN A 85 22.12 -1.89 -6.51
CA ASN A 85 23.19 -2.87 -6.67
C ASN A 85 22.72 -4.11 -7.41
N ASP A 86 21.45 -4.51 -7.24
CA ASP A 86 20.88 -5.62 -8.01
C ASP A 86 20.78 -5.27 -9.50
N TRP A 87 20.25 -4.09 -9.81
CA TRP A 87 20.15 -3.60 -11.19
C TRP A 87 21.53 -3.38 -11.85
N GLN A 88 22.52 -2.92 -11.08
CA GLN A 88 23.87 -2.70 -11.58
C GLN A 88 24.55 -3.99 -12.07
N LYS A 89 24.15 -5.16 -11.57
CA LYS A 89 24.65 -6.46 -12.06
C LYS A 89 24.27 -6.71 -13.53
N HIS A 90 23.26 -6.01 -14.03
CA HIS A 90 22.75 -6.16 -15.38
C HIS A 90 23.31 -5.13 -16.37
N ILE A 91 24.20 -4.23 -15.94
CA ILE A 91 24.84 -3.27 -16.85
C ILE A 91 25.58 -4.01 -17.98
N GLY A 92 25.29 -3.62 -19.22
CA GLY A 92 25.86 -4.23 -20.42
C GLY A 92 25.12 -5.48 -20.92
N ASN A 93 24.05 -5.91 -20.24
CA ASN A 93 23.20 -7.02 -20.65
C ASN A 93 21.77 -6.54 -20.93
N GLU A 94 21.02 -7.29 -21.74
CA GLU A 94 19.57 -7.08 -21.87
C GLU A 94 18.90 -7.40 -20.53
N PHE A 95 18.15 -6.44 -20.00
CA PHE A 95 17.48 -6.54 -18.71
C PHE A 95 16.01 -6.16 -18.86
N THR A 96 15.12 -7.09 -18.54
CA THR A 96 13.69 -6.79 -18.43
C THR A 96 13.40 -6.36 -17.01
N VAL A 97 12.87 -5.16 -16.86
CA VAL A 97 12.43 -4.63 -15.58
C VAL A 97 11.25 -5.46 -15.08
N ASP A 98 11.39 -6.04 -13.90
CA ASP A 98 10.37 -6.85 -13.25
C ASP A 98 9.47 -5.97 -12.36
N GLU A 99 8.16 -6.00 -12.63
CA GLU A 99 7.15 -5.31 -11.80
C GLU A 99 7.23 -5.76 -10.34
N HIS A 100 7.44 -7.06 -10.10
CA HIS A 100 7.54 -7.62 -8.76
C HIS A 100 8.68 -6.99 -7.95
N GLY A 101 9.80 -6.67 -8.61
CA GLY A 101 10.91 -5.94 -8.01
C GLY A 101 10.50 -4.56 -7.47
N PHE A 102 9.62 -3.84 -8.16
CA PHE A 102 9.09 -2.57 -7.68
C PHE A 102 8.10 -2.74 -6.53
N TYR A 103 7.29 -3.80 -6.50
CA TYR A 103 6.44 -4.12 -5.34
C TYR A 103 7.28 -4.40 -4.12
N LYS A 104 8.32 -5.23 -4.25
CA LYS A 104 9.27 -5.50 -3.17
C LYS A 104 9.95 -4.23 -2.68
N LEU A 105 10.41 -3.38 -3.60
CA LEU A 105 11.02 -2.09 -3.23
C LEU A 105 10.04 -1.22 -2.42
N SER A 106 8.80 -1.08 -2.89
CA SER A 106 7.80 -0.25 -2.20
C SER A 106 7.47 -0.79 -0.80
N ILE A 107 7.28 -2.10 -0.66
CA ILE A 107 6.95 -2.71 0.64
C ILE A 107 8.18 -2.63 1.56
N SER A 108 9.38 -2.93 1.07
CA SER A 108 10.63 -2.80 1.86
C SER A 108 10.82 -1.39 2.36
N PHE A 109 10.63 -0.38 1.50
CA PHE A 109 10.75 1.02 1.88
C PHE A 109 9.71 1.40 2.95
N PHE A 110 8.48 0.91 2.81
CA PHE A 110 7.44 1.11 3.81
C PHE A 110 7.82 0.47 5.15
N VAL A 111 8.16 -0.83 5.16
CA VAL A 111 8.55 -1.57 6.37
C VAL A 111 9.72 -0.88 7.08
N ALA A 112 10.74 -0.50 6.33
CA ALA A 112 11.91 0.19 6.83
C ALA A 112 11.54 1.55 7.47
N SER A 113 10.70 2.34 6.81
CA SER A 113 10.20 3.62 7.33
C SER A 113 9.34 3.47 8.59
N MET A 114 8.53 2.41 8.65
CA MET A 114 7.68 2.11 9.81
C MET A 114 8.51 1.71 11.04
N MET A 115 9.60 0.97 10.84
CA MET A 115 10.44 0.44 11.92
C MET A 115 11.53 1.40 12.40
N GLY A 116 11.99 2.31 11.55
CA GLY A 116 13.12 3.19 11.85
C GLY A 116 14.46 2.47 11.89
N SER A 117 15.39 2.97 12.71
CA SER A 117 16.81 2.54 12.74
C SER A 117 17.00 1.03 12.95
N THR A 118 16.14 0.41 13.76
CA THR A 118 16.14 -1.04 14.06
C THR A 118 15.95 -1.94 12.84
N TYR A 119 15.46 -1.42 11.71
CA TYR A 119 15.38 -2.17 10.45
C TYR A 119 16.76 -2.62 9.96
N LEU A 120 17.81 -1.83 10.20
CA LEU A 120 19.18 -2.14 9.77
C LEU A 120 19.66 -3.49 10.32
N ASP A 121 19.27 -3.81 11.55
CA ASP A 121 19.66 -5.05 12.25
C ASP A 121 18.72 -6.24 11.97
N HIS A 122 17.56 -5.99 11.35
CA HIS A 122 16.48 -6.98 11.25
C HIS A 122 15.94 -7.17 9.82
N GLU A 123 16.54 -6.54 8.82
CA GLU A 123 16.02 -6.54 7.45
C GLU A 123 15.75 -7.95 6.88
N GLU A 124 16.65 -8.91 7.15
CA GLU A 124 16.52 -10.30 6.69
C GLU A 124 15.25 -11.00 7.22
N VAL A 125 14.74 -10.60 8.39
CA VAL A 125 13.54 -11.17 9.03
C VAL A 125 12.29 -10.96 8.17
N PHE A 126 12.29 -9.91 7.35
CA PHE A 126 11.12 -9.46 6.60
C PHE A 126 11.15 -9.86 5.13
N GLN A 127 12.30 -10.23 4.57
CA GLN A 127 12.46 -10.41 3.12
C GLN A 127 11.52 -11.46 2.52
N GLU A 128 11.33 -12.60 3.18
CA GLU A 128 10.44 -13.66 2.69
C GLU A 128 8.97 -13.22 2.70
N ASP A 129 8.54 -12.53 3.77
CA ASP A 129 7.17 -12.03 3.89
C ASP A 129 6.90 -10.92 2.87
N ILE A 130 7.86 -10.01 2.68
CA ILE A 130 7.80 -8.93 1.69
C ILE A 130 7.68 -9.50 0.28
N ASP A 131 8.49 -10.51 -0.07
CA ASP A 131 8.47 -11.16 -1.38
C ASP A 131 7.12 -11.83 -1.68
N LYS A 132 6.58 -12.58 -0.71
CA LYS A 132 5.24 -13.19 -0.87
C LYS A 132 4.14 -12.14 -0.94
N LEU A 133 4.23 -11.09 -0.12
CA LEU A 133 3.23 -10.04 -0.07
C LEU A 133 3.20 -9.24 -1.39
N ALA A 134 4.37 -8.94 -1.97
CA ALA A 134 4.48 -8.31 -3.30
C ALA A 134 3.69 -9.09 -4.36
N SER A 135 3.82 -10.42 -4.38
CA SER A 135 3.08 -11.28 -5.29
C SER A 135 1.56 -11.21 -5.06
N PHE A 136 1.12 -11.30 -3.81
CA PHE A 136 -0.32 -11.27 -3.50
C PHE A 136 -0.94 -9.92 -3.82
N ILE A 137 -0.28 -8.80 -3.50
CA ILE A 137 -0.81 -7.46 -3.78
C ILE A 137 -1.02 -7.28 -5.28
N HIS A 138 -0.01 -7.58 -6.11
CA HIS A 138 -0.15 -7.52 -7.57
C HIS A 138 -1.35 -8.33 -8.06
N LEU A 139 -1.48 -9.59 -7.61
CA LEU A 139 -2.57 -10.48 -8.02
C LEU A 139 -3.96 -10.03 -7.55
N ILE A 140 -4.06 -9.38 -6.39
CA ILE A 140 -5.32 -8.80 -5.91
C ILE A 140 -5.82 -7.72 -6.88
N PHE A 141 -4.94 -6.83 -7.34
CA PHE A 141 -5.32 -5.75 -8.25
C PHE A 141 -5.70 -6.28 -9.64
N VAL A 142 -4.96 -7.27 -10.16
CA VAL A 142 -5.32 -7.98 -11.40
C VAL A 142 -6.74 -8.57 -11.33
N GLU A 143 -7.05 -9.31 -10.27
CA GLU A 143 -8.39 -9.89 -10.11
C GLU A 143 -9.46 -8.84 -9.78
N SER A 144 -9.09 -7.75 -9.08
CA SER A 144 -10.00 -6.62 -8.84
C SER A 144 -10.47 -5.98 -10.15
N CYS A 145 -9.55 -5.73 -11.08
CA CYS A 145 -9.88 -5.20 -12.40
C CYS A 145 -10.76 -6.17 -13.21
N SER A 146 -10.43 -7.46 -13.19
CA SER A 146 -11.23 -8.51 -13.83
C SER A 146 -12.67 -8.55 -13.30
N LEU A 147 -12.84 -8.45 -11.97
CA LEU A 147 -14.14 -8.47 -11.32
C LEU A 147 -14.94 -7.19 -11.51
N GLN A 148 -14.30 -6.03 -11.75
CA GLN A 148 -15.01 -4.78 -12.08
C GLN A 148 -15.70 -4.84 -13.45
N MET A 149 -15.23 -5.70 -14.36
CA MET A 149 -15.86 -5.93 -15.66
C MET A 149 -17.06 -6.89 -15.58
N MET A 150 -17.37 -7.44 -14.40
CA MET A 150 -18.43 -8.41 -14.18
C MET A 150 -19.36 -7.94 -13.05
N PRO A 151 -20.64 -8.38 -13.00
CA PRO A 151 -21.48 -8.09 -11.85
C PRO A 151 -20.93 -8.80 -10.59
N ALA A 152 -20.30 -8.06 -9.68
CA ALA A 152 -19.52 -8.65 -8.58
C ALA A 152 -20.37 -9.58 -7.67
N LYS A 153 -21.62 -9.21 -7.41
CA LYS A 153 -22.57 -10.06 -6.65
C LYS A 153 -22.83 -11.39 -7.32
N LEU A 154 -22.99 -11.41 -8.65
CA LEU A 154 -23.21 -12.64 -9.40
C LEU A 154 -21.94 -13.49 -9.42
N SER A 155 -20.78 -12.86 -9.64
CA SER A 155 -19.47 -13.51 -9.57
C SER A 155 -19.24 -14.18 -8.22
N ALA A 156 -19.58 -13.50 -7.12
CA ALA A 156 -19.49 -14.01 -5.76
C ALA A 156 -20.50 -15.13 -5.47
N PHE A 157 -21.74 -15.00 -5.96
CA PHE A 157 -22.80 -16.00 -5.79
C PHE A 157 -22.50 -17.30 -6.54
N LEU A 158 -22.10 -17.21 -7.80
CA LEU A 158 -21.70 -18.35 -8.64
C LEU A 158 -20.30 -18.88 -8.30
N ASN A 159 -19.58 -18.16 -7.41
CA ASN A 159 -18.23 -18.49 -6.98
C ASN A 159 -17.28 -18.72 -8.16
N VAL A 160 -17.30 -17.83 -9.16
CA VAL A 160 -16.51 -17.94 -10.40
C VAL A 160 -15.00 -17.98 -10.11
N PRO A 161 -14.16 -18.51 -11.01
CA PRO A 161 -12.72 -18.64 -10.75
C PRO A 161 -12.03 -17.33 -10.34
N ALA A 162 -12.37 -16.20 -10.98
CA ALA A 162 -11.83 -14.88 -10.62
C ALA A 162 -12.19 -14.47 -9.19
N TRP A 163 -13.44 -14.71 -8.76
CA TRP A 163 -13.87 -14.44 -7.39
C TRP A 163 -13.12 -15.30 -6.37
N ARG A 164 -12.95 -16.61 -6.64
CA ARG A 164 -12.19 -17.50 -5.74
C ARG A 164 -10.75 -17.04 -5.57
N ARG A 165 -10.06 -16.76 -6.68
CA ARG A 165 -8.68 -16.27 -6.65
C ARG A 165 -8.58 -14.93 -5.92
N PHE A 166 -9.49 -14.00 -6.19
CA PHE A 166 -9.57 -12.73 -5.46
C PHE A 166 -9.71 -12.94 -3.94
N VAL A 167 -10.64 -13.80 -3.51
CA VAL A 167 -10.82 -14.13 -2.09
C VAL A 167 -9.55 -14.72 -1.48
N ASP A 168 -8.93 -15.68 -2.16
CA ASP A 168 -7.72 -16.34 -1.69
C ASP A 168 -6.57 -15.33 -1.56
N TYR A 169 -6.34 -14.50 -2.57
CA TYR A 169 -5.27 -13.49 -2.54
C TYR A 169 -5.51 -12.41 -1.49
N VAL A 170 -6.73 -11.87 -1.37
CA VAL A 170 -7.06 -10.88 -0.33
C VAL A 170 -6.85 -11.47 1.05
N LYS A 171 -7.33 -12.71 1.29
CA LYS A 171 -7.13 -13.39 2.58
C LYS A 171 -5.63 -13.58 2.86
N SER A 172 -4.88 -14.10 1.91
CA SER A 172 -3.43 -14.32 2.06
C SER A 172 -2.67 -13.02 2.32
N ALA A 173 -2.99 -11.93 1.63
CA ALA A 173 -2.34 -10.64 1.85
C ALA A 173 -2.71 -10.00 3.19
N LEU A 174 -3.98 -10.12 3.63
CA LEU A 174 -4.38 -9.63 4.95
C LEU A 174 -3.73 -10.43 6.08
N ASP A 175 -3.71 -11.77 5.97
CA ASP A 175 -3.08 -12.64 6.97
C ASP A 175 -1.57 -12.39 7.05
N LEU A 176 -0.89 -12.32 5.90
CA LEU A 176 0.54 -12.06 5.83
C LEU A 176 0.89 -10.62 6.23
N GLY A 177 0.10 -9.64 5.82
CA GLY A 177 0.26 -8.24 6.22
C GLY A 177 0.11 -8.08 7.74
N LYS A 178 -0.83 -8.80 8.36
CA LYS A 178 -0.98 -8.84 9.82
C LYS A 178 0.27 -9.41 10.48
N LEU A 179 0.75 -10.57 10.02
CA LEU A 179 1.97 -11.19 10.53
C LEU A 179 3.17 -10.24 10.41
N LEU A 180 3.36 -9.64 9.23
CA LEU A 180 4.42 -8.69 8.96
C LEU A 180 4.33 -7.48 9.91
N THR A 181 3.12 -6.94 10.11
CA THR A 181 2.89 -5.82 11.02
C THR A 181 3.20 -6.18 12.47
N GLU A 182 2.77 -7.36 12.93
CA GLU A 182 3.07 -7.82 14.28
C GLU A 182 4.57 -8.01 14.50
N LYS A 183 5.30 -8.58 13.53
CA LYS A 183 6.77 -8.67 13.55
C LYS A 183 7.43 -7.29 13.60
N MET A 184 6.94 -6.32 12.81
CA MET A 184 7.44 -4.94 12.89
C MET A 184 7.19 -4.35 14.27
N MET A 185 6.00 -4.56 14.86
CA MET A 185 5.66 -4.03 16.19
C MET A 185 6.63 -4.56 17.27
N GLU A 186 7.03 -5.82 17.21
CA GLU A 186 7.97 -6.41 18.17
C GLU A 186 9.40 -5.89 18.05
N LYS A 187 9.80 -5.45 16.85
CA LYS A 187 11.21 -5.13 16.52
C LYS A 187 11.47 -3.65 16.24
N ARG A 188 10.45 -2.80 16.28
CA ARG A 188 10.52 -1.37 15.95
C ARG A 188 11.41 -0.57 16.90
N ASP A 189 11.93 0.55 16.40
CA ASP A 189 12.51 1.61 17.23
C ASP A 189 11.38 2.30 18.03
N GLU A 190 11.61 2.63 19.30
CA GLU A 190 10.64 3.33 20.16
C GLU A 190 10.25 4.73 19.64
N ASN A 191 11.10 5.34 18.82
CA ASN A 191 10.85 6.63 18.18
C ASN A 191 10.33 6.49 16.74
N SER A 192 10.17 5.25 16.24
CA SER A 192 9.68 4.97 14.90
C SER A 192 8.26 5.47 14.67
N PHE A 193 7.88 5.58 13.41
CA PHE A 193 6.50 5.88 13.04
C PHE A 193 5.52 4.83 13.59
N LEU A 194 5.87 3.54 13.52
CA LEU A 194 5.01 2.49 14.07
C LEU A 194 4.87 2.62 15.58
N ALA A 195 5.93 2.97 16.31
CA ALA A 195 5.86 3.16 17.75
C ALA A 195 4.93 4.31 18.14
N LYS A 196 4.97 5.41 17.40
CA LYS A 196 4.04 6.52 17.60
C LYS A 196 2.59 6.05 17.45
N LEU A 197 2.26 5.36 16.36
CA LEU A 197 0.90 4.82 16.15
C LEU A 197 0.46 3.83 17.23
N VAL A 198 1.37 2.99 17.72
CA VAL A 198 1.08 2.01 18.77
C VAL A 198 0.87 2.68 20.14
N ASN A 199 1.50 3.83 20.37
CA ASN A 199 1.39 4.59 21.61
C ASN A 199 0.17 5.53 21.64
N GLU A 200 -0.57 5.64 20.54
CA GLU A 200 -1.85 6.34 20.50
C GLU A 200 -2.93 5.57 21.28
N ASP A 201 -3.98 6.26 21.72
CA ASP A 201 -5.12 5.65 22.41
C ASP A 201 -6.07 4.93 21.44
N ILE A 202 -5.53 3.97 20.69
CA ILE A 202 -6.27 3.13 19.74
C ILE A 202 -5.98 1.65 19.95
N PRO A 203 -6.99 0.76 19.75
CA PRO A 203 -6.77 -0.67 19.87
C PRO A 203 -5.64 -1.17 18.97
N LYS A 204 -4.83 -2.12 19.46
CA LYS A 204 -3.76 -2.75 18.67
C LYS A 204 -4.27 -3.31 17.33
N ASP A 205 -5.43 -3.95 17.34
CA ASP A 205 -6.05 -4.48 16.11
C ASP A 205 -6.39 -3.37 15.09
N ASP A 206 -6.67 -2.15 15.56
CA ASP A 206 -6.91 -0.99 14.71
C ASP A 206 -5.61 -0.47 14.08
N VAL A 207 -4.52 -0.43 14.84
CA VAL A 207 -3.18 -0.15 14.30
C VAL A 207 -2.85 -1.15 13.21
N VAL A 208 -3.03 -2.44 13.49
CA VAL A 208 -2.72 -3.52 12.54
C VAL A 208 -3.53 -3.38 11.26
N ARG A 209 -4.86 -3.25 11.32
CA ARG A 209 -5.68 -3.12 10.09
C ARG A 209 -5.35 -1.86 9.29
N VAL A 210 -5.00 -0.77 9.96
CA VAL A 210 -4.59 0.48 9.30
C VAL A 210 -3.26 0.30 8.59
N VAL A 211 -2.25 -0.26 9.25
CA VAL A 211 -0.92 -0.48 8.66
C VAL A 211 -1.00 -1.47 7.50
N VAL A 212 -1.74 -2.56 7.64
CA VAL A 212 -1.96 -3.54 6.56
C VAL A 212 -2.57 -2.87 5.32
N ASP A 213 -3.60 -2.03 5.51
CA ASP A 213 -4.21 -1.33 4.38
C ASP A 213 -3.31 -0.25 3.76
N LEU A 214 -2.45 0.39 4.55
CA LEU A 214 -1.43 1.31 4.03
C LEU A 214 -0.42 0.56 3.15
N ILE A 215 0.01 -0.64 3.54
CA ILE A 215 0.89 -1.49 2.72
C ILE A 215 0.17 -1.85 1.41
N LEU A 216 -1.05 -2.39 1.50
CA LEU A 216 -1.85 -2.81 0.34
C LEU A 216 -2.06 -1.68 -0.67
N GLY A 217 -2.51 -0.51 -0.20
CA GLY A 217 -2.81 0.62 -1.07
C GLY A 217 -1.55 1.35 -1.58
N GLY A 218 -0.52 1.45 -0.75
CA GLY A 218 0.71 2.17 -1.08
C GLY A 218 1.62 1.40 -2.05
N SER A 219 1.59 0.06 -2.01
CA SER A 219 2.52 -0.75 -2.80
C SER A 219 2.22 -0.69 -4.29
N ASP A 220 1.01 -1.04 -4.73
CA ASP A 220 0.64 -1.02 -6.16
C ASP A 220 0.82 0.38 -6.79
N THR A 221 0.38 1.42 -6.08
CA THR A 221 0.44 2.80 -6.58
C THR A 221 1.88 3.30 -6.73
N THR A 222 2.73 3.07 -5.73
CA THR A 222 4.15 3.50 -5.76
C THR A 222 4.92 2.70 -6.80
N SER A 223 4.74 1.37 -6.85
CA SER A 223 5.43 0.50 -7.81
C SER A 223 5.08 0.85 -9.25
N ASN A 224 3.80 1.04 -9.56
CA ASN A 224 3.37 1.48 -10.89
C ASN A 224 3.92 2.87 -11.24
N THR A 225 3.98 3.80 -10.27
CA THR A 225 4.54 5.14 -10.49
C THR A 225 6.03 5.06 -10.83
N ILE A 226 6.81 4.27 -10.08
CA ILE A 226 8.25 4.06 -10.36
C ILE A 226 8.45 3.43 -11.75
N HIS A 227 7.63 2.43 -12.10
CA HIS A 227 7.66 1.82 -13.42
C HIS A 227 7.49 2.86 -14.53
N TRP A 228 6.45 3.71 -14.44
CA TRP A 228 6.21 4.78 -15.41
C TRP A 228 7.34 5.80 -15.45
N ILE A 229 7.93 6.17 -14.31
CA ILE A 229 9.09 7.08 -14.27
C ILE A 229 10.26 6.47 -15.05
N VAL A 230 10.61 5.21 -14.80
CA VAL A 230 11.70 4.52 -15.51
C VAL A 230 11.41 4.42 -17.00
N TYR A 231 10.17 4.09 -17.38
CA TYR A 231 9.74 4.03 -18.77
C TYR A 231 9.87 5.39 -19.48
N GLU A 232 9.38 6.47 -18.88
CA GLU A 232 9.45 7.80 -19.47
C GLU A 232 10.90 8.31 -19.54
N LEU A 233 11.73 8.10 -18.52
CA LEU A 233 13.14 8.46 -18.58
C LEU A 233 13.89 7.68 -19.67
N GLY A 234 13.62 6.38 -19.81
CA GLY A 234 14.23 5.56 -20.87
C GLY A 234 13.81 5.96 -22.28
N ARG A 235 12.64 6.61 -22.44
CA ARG A 235 12.14 7.13 -23.71
C ARG A 235 12.57 8.56 -24.02
N ASN A 236 12.90 9.36 -23.02
CA ASN A 236 13.23 10.78 -23.13
C ASN A 236 14.65 11.02 -22.59
N VAL A 237 15.65 10.58 -23.36
CA VAL A 237 17.08 10.56 -22.96
C VAL A 237 17.63 11.96 -22.63
N GLU A 238 17.05 13.01 -23.23
CA GLU A 238 17.35 14.41 -22.95
C GLU A 238 16.88 14.91 -21.58
N VAL A 239 15.90 14.24 -20.97
CA VAL A 239 15.45 14.52 -19.60
C VAL A 239 16.24 13.68 -18.59
N GLN A 240 16.69 12.49 -19.01
CA GLN A 240 17.47 11.58 -18.18
C GLN A 240 18.90 12.08 -17.90
N ASN A 241 19.53 12.75 -18.87
CA ASN A 241 20.92 13.25 -18.78
C ASN A 241 21.00 14.68 -18.25
#